data_AF-A0AAD6XMZ1-F1
#
_entry.id   AF-A0AAD6XMZ1-F1
#
_cell.length_a   1.000
_cell.length_b   1.000
_cell.length_c   1.000
_cell.angle_alpha   90.00
_cell.angle_beta   90.00
_cell.angle_gamma   90.00
#
_symmetry.space_group_name_H-M   'P 1'
#
loop_
_entity.id
_entity.type
_entity.pdbx_description
1 polymer ?
#
loop_
_entity_poly.entity_id
_entity_poly.type
_entity_poly.pdbx_seq_one_letter_code
_entity_poly.pdbx_strand_id
1 'polypeptide(L)'
;DVEPLEKLWETVALCTPCPEKPVALLTDINARTGSKQSAGRGEEWDARWKRTSSDPDEKINTRGRAVIQECDLYHLCILNGTSLETASPGRLTSWQPAGESVIDYAIVSESLLPLVRKFHV
;
A
#
# COMPACT_ATOMS: atom_id res chain seq x y z
N ASP A 1 -2.12 -8.03 -25.62
CA ASP A 1 -1.92 -6.84 -24.76
C ASP A 1 -1.58 -7.29 -23.36
N VAL A 2 -0.59 -6.66 -22.72
CA VAL A 2 -0.24 -6.96 -21.33
C VAL A 2 -1.08 -6.05 -20.43
N GLU A 3 -1.68 -6.62 -19.40
CA GLU A 3 -2.49 -5.86 -18.43
C GLU A 3 -1.60 -4.82 -17.73
N PRO A 4 -2.02 -3.54 -17.61
CA PRO A 4 -1.20 -2.49 -16.99
C PRO A 4 -0.69 -2.83 -15.59
N LEU A 5 -1.50 -3.56 -14.81
CA LEU A 5 -1.14 -3.99 -13.46
C LEU A 5 0.00 -5.04 -13.47
N GLU A 6 0.06 -5.90 -14.48
CA GLU A 6 1.16 -6.86 -14.64
C GLU A 6 2.47 -6.12 -14.93
N LYS A 7 2.44 -5.13 -15.84
CA LYS A 7 3.62 -4.28 -16.12
C LYS A 7 4.08 -3.47 -14.92
N LEU A 8 3.15 -3.03 -14.08
CA LEU A 8 3.49 -2.37 -12.83
C LEU A 8 4.31 -3.31 -11.93
N TRP A 9 3.84 -4.53 -11.70
CA TRP A 9 4.52 -5.49 -10.83
C TRP A 9 5.82 -6.02 -11.42
N GLU A 10 5.91 -6.20 -12.74
CA GLU A 10 7.19 -6.45 -13.42
C GLU A 10 8.22 -5.34 -13.13
N THR A 11 7.79 -4.07 -13.18
CA THR A 11 8.67 -2.94 -12.90
C THR A 11 9.10 -2.92 -11.44
N VAL A 12 8.17 -3.16 -10.51
CA VAL A 12 8.47 -3.31 -9.08
C VAL A 12 9.49 -4.42 -8.85
N ALA A 13 9.31 -5.59 -9.47
CA ALA A 13 10.22 -6.72 -9.37
C ALA A 13 11.65 -6.41 -9.81
N LEU A 14 11.83 -5.50 -10.77
CA LEU A 14 13.14 -5.05 -11.24
C LEU A 14 13.78 -4.01 -10.30
N CYS A 15 12.98 -3.23 -9.57
CA CYS A 15 13.46 -2.15 -8.72
C CYS A 15 13.74 -2.61 -7.27
N THR A 16 12.93 -3.50 -6.72
CA THR A 16 13.01 -3.91 -5.31
C THR A 16 14.25 -4.71 -4.89
N PRO A 17 15.01 -5.40 -5.77
CA PRO A 17 16.24 -6.09 -5.36
C PRO A 17 17.39 -5.19 -4.90
N CYS A 18 17.30 -3.86 -5.09
CA CYS A 18 18.36 -2.92 -4.74
C CYS A 18 18.04 -2.17 -3.43
N PRO A 19 18.54 -2.62 -2.26
CA PRO A 19 18.19 -2.01 -0.97
C PRO A 19 18.66 -0.55 -0.83
N GLU A 20 19.70 -0.16 -1.56
CA GLU A 20 20.25 1.20 -1.62
C GLU A 20 19.34 2.19 -2.38
N LYS A 21 18.38 1.68 -3.14
CA LYS A 21 17.42 2.46 -3.93
C LYS A 21 16.01 2.14 -3.46
N PRO A 22 15.57 2.76 -2.34
CA PRO A 22 14.22 2.57 -1.84
C PRO A 22 13.17 2.90 -2.91
N VAL A 23 12.11 2.11 -2.95
CA VAL A 23 11.03 2.22 -3.93
C VAL A 23 9.82 2.89 -3.28
N ALA A 24 9.25 3.86 -3.98
CA ALA A 24 7.93 4.39 -3.70
C ALA A 24 7.04 4.20 -4.93
N LEU A 25 5.89 3.60 -4.72
CA LEU A 25 4.86 3.35 -5.71
C LEU A 25 3.62 4.19 -5.32
N LEU A 26 3.32 5.19 -6.16
CA LEU A 26 2.15 6.06 -6.03
C LEU A 26 1.25 5.80 -7.23
N THR A 27 0.07 5.22 -7.02
CA THR A 27 -0.75 4.75 -8.14
C THR A 27 -2.23 4.57 -7.77
N ASP A 28 -3.11 4.75 -8.75
CA ASP A 28 -4.51 4.30 -8.71
C ASP A 28 -4.58 2.83 -9.17
N ILE A 29 -4.78 1.92 -8.22
CA ILE A 29 -4.86 0.48 -8.51
C ILE A 29 -6.31 0.04 -8.76
N ASN A 30 -7.31 0.89 -8.48
CA ASN A 30 -8.72 0.51 -8.49
C ASN A 30 -8.96 -0.81 -7.73
N ALA A 31 -8.33 -0.95 -6.56
CA ALA A 31 -8.31 -2.16 -5.74
C ALA A 31 -8.66 -1.83 -4.29
N ARG A 32 -9.44 -2.69 -3.63
CA ARG A 32 -9.87 -2.49 -2.23
C ARG A 32 -9.12 -3.46 -1.34
N THR A 33 -8.16 -2.97 -0.58
CA THR A 33 -7.31 -3.78 0.32
C THR A 33 -7.91 -3.90 1.73
N GLY A 34 -8.93 -3.11 2.03
CA GLY A 34 -9.48 -2.95 3.38
C GLY A 34 -8.40 -2.56 4.39
N SER A 35 -8.43 -3.13 5.58
CA SER A 35 -7.40 -2.92 6.61
C SER A 35 -6.20 -3.88 6.50
N LYS A 36 -6.15 -4.74 5.47
CA LYS A 36 -5.05 -5.71 5.33
C LYS A 36 -3.77 -5.05 4.83
N GLN A 37 -2.65 -5.57 5.32
CA GLN A 37 -1.28 -5.16 5.01
C GLN A 37 -0.49 -6.43 4.69
N SER A 38 0.66 -6.27 4.04
CA SER A 38 1.69 -7.32 4.05
C SER A 38 2.06 -7.71 5.49
N ALA A 39 2.39 -9.00 5.68
CA ALA A 39 2.93 -9.50 6.93
C ALA A 39 4.36 -8.97 7.07
N GLY A 40 4.48 -7.79 7.69
CA GLY A 40 5.75 -7.16 7.97
C GLY A 40 6.76 -8.14 8.54
N ARG A 41 7.98 -8.16 7.99
CA ARG A 41 8.98 -9.18 8.32
C ARG A 41 10.07 -8.61 9.23
N GLY A 42 10.38 -9.33 10.29
CA GLY A 42 11.50 -9.04 11.19
C GLY A 42 11.10 -8.60 12.59
N GLU A 43 12.08 -8.59 13.49
CA GLU A 43 11.93 -8.20 14.90
C GLU A 43 11.71 -6.68 15.07
N GLU A 44 12.01 -5.88 14.05
CA GLU A 44 11.94 -4.42 14.04
C GLU A 44 10.64 -3.86 13.42
N TRP A 45 9.56 -4.65 13.33
CA TRP A 45 8.31 -4.15 12.78
C TRP A 45 7.65 -3.12 13.71
N ASP A 46 7.86 -1.84 13.40
CA ASP A 46 7.33 -0.71 14.17
C ASP A 46 5.80 -0.68 14.12
N ALA A 47 5.17 -0.48 15.29
CA ALA A 47 3.72 -0.34 15.41
C ALA A 47 3.14 0.76 14.51
N ARG A 48 3.94 1.79 14.17
CA ARG A 48 3.56 2.90 13.29
C ARG A 48 3.31 2.49 11.83
N TRP A 49 3.84 1.34 11.39
CA TRP A 49 3.65 0.83 10.02
C TRP A 49 2.46 -0.12 9.90
N LYS A 50 1.86 -0.49 11.03
CA LYS A 50 0.59 -1.22 11.03
C LYS A 50 -0.50 -0.29 10.53
N ARG A 51 -1.36 -0.82 9.67
CA ARG A 51 -2.59 -0.12 9.29
C ARG A 51 -3.51 -0.15 10.50
N THR A 52 -3.70 1.02 11.10
CA THR A 52 -4.54 1.23 12.28
C THR A 52 -5.88 1.86 11.91
N SER A 53 -6.08 2.26 10.64
CA SER A 53 -7.35 2.83 10.23
C SER A 53 -8.48 1.84 10.43
N SER A 54 -9.48 2.26 11.19
CA SER A 54 -10.87 1.89 10.97
C SER A 54 -11.28 2.47 9.61
N ASP A 55 -10.70 1.96 8.53
CA ASP A 55 -11.16 2.27 7.18
C ASP A 55 -12.63 1.87 7.16
N PRO A 56 -13.59 2.79 6.89
CA PRO A 56 -14.99 2.39 6.76
C PRO A 56 -15.16 1.34 5.64
N ASP A 57 -14.15 1.24 4.75
CA ASP A 57 -14.04 0.20 3.78
C ASP A 57 -13.30 -1.05 4.29
N GLU A 58 -13.94 -1.86 5.15
CA GLU A 58 -13.43 -3.20 5.49
C GLU A 58 -13.47 -4.19 4.31
N LYS A 59 -14.00 -3.79 3.15
CA LYS A 59 -14.26 -4.70 2.04
C LYS A 59 -12.99 -4.93 1.23
N ILE A 60 -12.71 -6.21 1.00
CA ILE A 60 -11.56 -6.64 0.19
C ILE A 60 -12.07 -7.28 -1.09
N ASN A 61 -11.68 -6.73 -2.24
CA ASN A 61 -12.00 -7.32 -3.53
C ASN A 61 -10.85 -8.24 -4.03
N THR A 62 -11.08 -8.96 -5.13
CA THR A 62 -10.09 -9.88 -5.70
C THR A 62 -8.79 -9.17 -6.05
N ARG A 63 -8.87 -7.97 -6.64
CA ARG A 63 -7.69 -7.16 -6.98
C ARG A 63 -6.92 -6.73 -5.74
N GLY A 64 -7.61 -6.33 -4.67
CA GLY A 64 -6.97 -5.97 -3.41
C GLY A 64 -6.24 -7.12 -2.75
N ARG A 65 -6.76 -8.35 -2.84
CA ARG A 65 -6.02 -9.55 -2.41
C ARG A 65 -4.74 -9.75 -3.20
N ALA A 66 -4.79 -9.58 -4.52
CA ALA A 66 -3.60 -9.66 -5.36
C ALA A 66 -2.57 -8.57 -4.97
N VAL A 67 -2.99 -7.32 -4.78
CA VAL A 67 -2.10 -6.23 -4.33
C VAL A 67 -1.40 -6.58 -3.02
N ILE A 68 -2.12 -7.13 -2.05
CA ILE A 68 -1.54 -7.55 -0.76
C ILE A 68 -0.50 -8.66 -0.97
N GLN A 69 -0.78 -9.63 -1.85
CA GLN A 69 0.16 -10.71 -2.18
C GLN A 69 1.43 -10.18 -2.86
N GLU A 70 1.31 -9.24 -3.79
CA GLU A 70 2.46 -8.60 -4.43
C GLU A 70 3.27 -7.77 -3.44
N CYS A 71 2.61 -7.07 -2.51
CA CYS A 71 3.30 -6.36 -1.44
C CYS A 71 4.08 -7.31 -0.52
N ASP A 72 3.49 -8.47 -0.18
CA ASP A 72 4.18 -9.53 0.58
C ASP A 72 5.36 -10.12 -0.19
N LEU A 73 5.23 -10.29 -1.50
CA LEU A 73 6.25 -10.86 -2.37
C LEU A 73 7.46 -9.92 -2.53
N TYR A 74 7.20 -8.62 -2.68
CA TYR A 74 8.23 -7.62 -2.98
C TYR A 74 8.65 -6.77 -1.77
N HIS A 75 8.26 -7.16 -0.56
CA HIS A 75 8.61 -6.47 0.68
C HIS A 75 8.20 -4.98 0.66
N LEU A 76 6.94 -4.77 0.28
CA LEU A 76 6.32 -3.46 0.21
C LEU A 76 5.29 -3.29 1.33
N CYS A 77 5.08 -2.04 1.73
CA CYS A 77 4.18 -1.63 2.80
C CYS A 77 3.26 -0.51 2.29
N ILE A 78 1.96 -0.67 2.48
CA ILE A 78 0.96 0.35 2.17
C ILE A 78 0.97 1.39 3.29
N LEU A 79 1.17 2.66 2.94
CA LEU A 79 1.17 3.77 3.90
C LEU A 79 -0.26 4.23 4.24
N ASN A 80 -1.21 4.12 3.31
CA ASN A 80 -2.63 4.41 3.56
C ASN A 80 -3.14 3.65 4.77
N GLY A 81 -3.76 4.36 5.71
CA GLY A 81 -4.29 3.81 6.94
C GLY A 81 -3.27 3.53 8.05
N THR A 82 -2.00 3.89 7.86
CA THR A 82 -0.97 3.83 8.93
C THR A 82 -0.94 5.11 9.76
N SER A 83 -0.22 5.12 10.88
CA SER A 83 -0.04 6.34 11.67
C SER A 83 0.84 7.39 10.99
N LEU A 84 1.44 7.06 9.83
CA LEU A 84 2.19 8.00 9.01
C LEU A 84 1.28 8.88 8.15
N GLU A 85 0.01 8.51 8.00
CA GLU A 85 -1.01 9.31 7.32
C GLU A 85 -1.51 10.42 8.26
N THR A 86 -1.20 11.66 7.92
CA THR A 86 -1.29 12.76 8.89
C THR A 86 -2.62 13.50 8.93
N ALA A 87 -3.42 13.43 7.86
CA ALA A 87 -4.73 14.09 7.82
C ALA A 87 -5.76 13.29 8.62
N SER A 88 -5.96 12.03 8.23
CA SER A 88 -6.81 11.06 8.91
C SER A 88 -6.48 9.68 8.33
N PRO A 89 -5.92 8.74 9.11
CA PRO A 89 -5.59 7.42 8.59
C PRO A 89 -6.78 6.73 7.94
N GLY A 90 -6.62 6.29 6.69
CA GLY A 90 -7.64 5.58 5.93
C GLY A 90 -8.61 6.53 5.24
N ARG A 91 -8.14 7.73 4.84
CA ARG A 91 -8.97 8.63 4.07
C ARG A 91 -9.29 7.99 2.72
N LEU A 92 -10.58 7.95 2.39
CA LEU A 92 -11.08 7.47 1.11
C LEU A 92 -10.51 8.34 -0.01
N THR A 93 -10.24 7.74 -1.15
CA THR A 93 -9.62 8.43 -2.30
C THR A 93 -10.52 8.46 -3.52
N SER A 94 -11.61 7.69 -3.48
CA SER A 94 -12.62 7.62 -4.51
C SER A 94 -14.03 7.67 -3.94
N TRP A 95 -14.86 8.50 -4.58
CA TRP A 95 -16.27 8.73 -4.24
C TRP A 95 -17.11 8.48 -5.48
N GLN A 96 -17.77 7.34 -5.53
CA GLN A 96 -18.64 6.96 -6.63
C GLN A 96 -20.07 6.74 -6.13
N PRO A 97 -21.09 6.82 -7.01
CA PRO A 97 -22.47 6.54 -6.60
C PRO A 97 -22.68 5.16 -5.97
N ALA A 98 -21.81 4.19 -6.31
CA ALA A 98 -21.84 2.83 -5.79
C ALA A 98 -21.10 2.65 -4.45
N GLY A 99 -20.54 3.73 -3.90
CA GLY A 99 -19.82 3.75 -2.64
C GLY A 99 -18.46 4.44 -2.71
N GLU A 100 -17.79 4.42 -1.58
CA GLU A 100 -16.53 5.10 -1.36
C GLU A 100 -15.45 4.07 -0.99
N SER A 101 -14.20 4.34 -1.37
CA SER A 101 -13.09 3.40 -1.18
C SER A 101 -11.72 4.08 -1.26
N VAL A 102 -10.72 3.45 -0.66
CA VAL A 102 -9.30 3.71 -0.93
C VAL A 102 -8.89 2.91 -2.16
N ILE A 103 -8.54 3.60 -3.24
CA ILE A 103 -8.03 3.00 -4.49
C ILE A 103 -6.70 3.60 -4.96
N ASP A 104 -6.38 4.80 -4.48
CA ASP A 104 -5.11 5.48 -4.68
C ASP A 104 -4.18 5.14 -3.50
N TYR A 105 -3.07 4.49 -3.82
CA TYR A 105 -2.16 3.97 -2.81
C TYR A 105 -0.80 4.63 -2.88
N ALA A 106 -0.27 4.95 -1.70
CA ALA A 106 1.15 5.14 -1.45
C ALA A 106 1.72 3.86 -0.85
N ILE A 107 2.56 3.18 -1.62
CA ILE A 107 3.18 1.90 -1.25
C ILE A 107 4.69 2.09 -1.28
N VAL A 108 5.42 1.62 -0.27
CA VAL A 108 6.86 1.83 -0.16
C VAL A 108 7.61 0.55 0.18
N SER A 109 8.87 0.44 -0.24
CA SER A 109 9.75 -0.63 0.22
C SER A 109 10.03 -0.51 1.71
N GLU A 110 10.27 -1.65 2.37
CA GLU A 110 10.64 -1.66 3.80
C GLU A 110 11.87 -0.78 4.09
N SER A 111 12.85 -0.71 3.17
CA SER A 111 14.02 0.17 3.29
C SER A 111 13.68 1.67 3.30
N LEU A 112 12.54 2.07 2.74
CA LEU A 112 12.08 3.46 2.75
C LEU A 112 11.35 3.82 4.03
N LEU A 113 10.72 2.85 4.72
CA LEU A 113 9.86 3.10 5.89
C LEU A 113 10.53 3.93 7.00
N PRO A 114 11.80 3.70 7.41
CA PRO A 114 12.44 4.50 8.44
C PRO A 114 12.64 5.98 8.06
N LEU A 115 12.63 6.28 6.75
CA LEU A 115 12.81 7.62 6.21
C LEU A 115 11.47 8.38 6.06
N VAL A 116 10.34 7.66 6.01
CA VAL A 116 9.01 8.27 5.92
C VAL A 116 8.66 8.91 7.26
N ARG A 117 8.55 10.24 7.28
CA ARG A 117 8.10 10.99 8.46
C ARG A 117 6.59 11.13 8.52
N LYS A 118 6.01 11.52 7.39
CA LYS A 118 4.61 11.90 7.20
C LYS A 118 4.27 11.75 5.73
N PHE A 119 3.03 11.38 5.42
CA PHE A 119 2.46 11.55 4.10
C PHE A 119 1.01 12.05 4.20
N HIS A 120 0.50 12.55 3.08
CA HIS A 120 -0.84 13.13 2.94
C HIS A 120 -1.51 12.57 1.69
N VAL A 121 -2.82 12.30 1.82
CA VAL A 121 -3.73 11.88 0.76
C VAL A 121 -4.79 12.95 0.56
#